data_AF-A0A075J1M9-F1
#
_entry.id   AF-A0A075J1M9-F1
#
_cell.length_a   1.000
_cell.length_b   1.000
_cell.length_c   1.000
_cell.angle_alpha   90.00
_cell.angle_beta   90.00
_cell.angle_gamma   90.00
#
_symmetry.space_group_name_H-M   'P 1'
#
loop_
_entity.id
_entity.type
_entity.pdbx_description
1 polymer ?
#
loop_
_entity_poly.entity_id
_entity_poly.type
_entity_poly.pdbx_seq_one_letter_code
_entity_poly.pdbx_strand_id
1 'polypeptide(L)'
;QMFDEVRHMANGYSTLAAVVSNPDNLDMLQADFDRAFWRQHAFLDPFVTAVYDYFQKQRTTSYLEKWNEWIAEDWAGAYIARLEPFGLKVPRWFELARERVKWAGHTGAMIAFASWPLHFWRFDPLTDQDMEWFENKYPGW
;
A
#
# COMPACT_ATOMS: atom_id res chain seq x y z
N GLN A 1 -7.82 -20.12 -5.31
CA GLN A 1 -7.55 -18.71 -5.62
C GLN A 1 -6.29 -18.21 -4.90
N MET A 2 -6.18 -18.28 -3.56
CA MET A 2 -4.93 -17.91 -2.85
C MET A 2 -3.69 -18.70 -3.33
N PHE A 3 -3.84 -19.99 -3.72
CA PHE A 3 -2.75 -20.79 -4.28
C PHE A 3 -2.23 -20.33 -5.65
N ASP A 4 -3.00 -19.53 -6.40
CA ASP A 4 -2.56 -19.00 -7.70
C ASP A 4 -1.62 -17.82 -7.51
N GLU A 5 -1.94 -16.93 -6.57
CA GLU A 5 -1.11 -15.77 -6.25
C GLU A 5 0.25 -16.17 -5.67
N VAL A 6 0.33 -17.24 -4.89
CA VAL A 6 1.63 -17.79 -4.41
C VAL A 6 2.54 -18.16 -5.58
N ARG A 7 1.98 -18.70 -6.67
CA ARG A 7 2.77 -19.03 -7.89
C ARG A 7 3.24 -17.75 -8.59
N HIS A 8 2.40 -16.71 -8.64
CA HIS A 8 2.80 -15.41 -9.20
C HIS A 8 3.89 -14.73 -8.37
N MET A 9 3.79 -14.76 -7.04
CA MET A 9 4.85 -14.26 -6.15
C MET A 9 6.16 -15.03 -6.34
N ALA A 10 6.10 -16.35 -6.47
CA ALA A 10 7.28 -17.17 -6.74
C ALA A 10 7.97 -16.81 -8.08
N ASN A 11 7.19 -16.48 -9.12
CA ASN A 11 7.73 -15.98 -10.39
C ASN A 11 8.43 -14.62 -10.21
N GLY A 12 7.83 -13.71 -9.42
CA GLY A 12 8.45 -12.42 -9.10
C GLY A 12 9.77 -12.59 -8.35
N TYR A 13 9.80 -13.43 -7.33
CA TYR A 13 11.03 -13.74 -6.59
C TYR A 13 12.11 -14.31 -7.50
N SER A 14 11.76 -15.29 -8.35
CA SER A 14 12.69 -15.93 -9.27
C SER A 14 13.26 -14.93 -10.29
N THR A 15 12.43 -13.99 -10.76
CA THR A 15 12.88 -12.90 -11.63
C THR A 15 13.91 -12.00 -10.92
N LEU A 16 13.61 -11.55 -9.70
CA LEU A 16 14.54 -10.70 -8.93
C LEU A 16 15.86 -11.41 -8.66
N ALA A 17 15.80 -12.68 -8.22
CA ALA A 17 16.97 -13.50 -7.97
C ALA A 17 17.82 -13.70 -9.24
N ALA A 18 17.19 -13.93 -10.40
CA ALA A 18 17.88 -14.08 -11.66
C ALA A 18 18.58 -12.78 -12.10
N VAL A 19 17.91 -11.63 -11.99
CA VAL A 19 18.47 -10.33 -12.39
C VAL A 19 19.64 -9.93 -11.50
N VAL A 20 19.48 -10.08 -10.18
CA VAL A 20 20.49 -9.66 -9.18
C VAL A 20 21.70 -10.60 -9.13
N SER A 21 21.61 -11.79 -9.74
CA SER A 21 22.75 -12.70 -9.87
C SER A 21 23.90 -12.14 -10.73
N ASN A 22 23.60 -11.14 -11.57
CA ASN A 22 24.61 -10.33 -12.24
C ASN A 22 24.76 -8.98 -11.49
N PRO A 23 25.92 -8.69 -10.88
CA PRO A 23 26.12 -7.47 -10.10
C PRO A 23 25.98 -6.18 -10.91
N ASP A 24 26.23 -6.20 -12.23
CA ASP A 24 26.12 -5.03 -13.09
C ASP A 24 24.67 -4.52 -13.22
N ASN A 25 23.69 -5.36 -12.87
CA ASN A 25 22.27 -5.00 -12.93
C ASN A 25 21.78 -4.26 -11.70
N LEU A 26 22.52 -4.28 -10.57
CA LEU A 26 21.99 -3.90 -9.27
C LEU A 26 21.47 -2.45 -9.25
N ASP A 27 22.23 -1.50 -9.79
CA ASP A 27 21.84 -0.09 -9.78
C ASP A 27 20.58 0.17 -10.61
N MET A 28 20.47 -0.47 -11.78
CA MET A 28 19.29 -0.36 -12.65
C MET A 28 18.08 -1.03 -12.01
N LEU A 29 18.27 -2.22 -11.42
CA LEU A 29 17.23 -2.96 -10.72
C LEU A 29 16.70 -2.15 -9.54
N GLN A 30 17.56 -1.56 -8.72
CA GLN A 30 17.14 -0.74 -7.59
C GLN A 30 16.33 0.48 -8.06
N ALA A 31 16.76 1.16 -9.13
CA ALA A 31 16.04 2.31 -9.67
C ALA A 31 14.64 1.94 -10.21
N ASP A 32 14.52 0.78 -10.87
CA ASP A 32 13.24 0.28 -11.34
C ASP A 32 12.33 -0.17 -10.19
N PHE A 33 12.92 -0.80 -9.18
CA PHE A 33 12.21 -1.24 -7.98
C PHE A 33 11.67 -0.07 -7.16
N ASP A 34 12.49 0.98 -6.96
CA ASP A 34 12.09 2.25 -6.34
C ASP A 34 10.89 2.88 -7.07
N ARG A 35 10.95 2.91 -8.40
CA ARG A 35 9.89 3.47 -9.24
C ARG A 35 8.61 2.63 -9.20
N ALA A 36 8.75 1.31 -9.25
CA ALA A 36 7.62 0.39 -9.22
C ALA A 36 6.87 0.52 -7.89
N PHE A 37 7.59 0.49 -6.76
CA PHE A 37 7.00 0.72 -5.45
C PHE A 37 6.25 2.05 -5.37
N TRP A 38 6.88 3.15 -5.80
CA TRP A 38 6.27 4.47 -5.72
C TRP A 38 4.98 4.58 -6.56
N ARG A 39 4.97 4.00 -7.76
CA ARG A 39 3.77 3.98 -8.61
C ARG A 39 2.62 3.22 -7.98
N GLN A 40 2.90 2.08 -7.35
CA GLN A 40 1.89 1.29 -6.66
C GLN A 40 1.37 2.05 -5.43
N HIS A 41 2.26 2.52 -4.54
CA HIS A 41 1.90 3.32 -3.37
C HIS A 41 1.02 4.53 -3.74
N ALA A 42 1.44 5.32 -4.74
CA ALA A 42 0.80 6.59 -5.07
C ALA A 42 -0.66 6.45 -5.55
N PHE A 43 -1.05 5.27 -6.06
CA PHE A 43 -2.42 4.99 -6.49
C PHE A 43 -3.16 4.04 -5.56
N LEU A 44 -2.58 2.89 -5.25
CA LEU A 44 -3.25 1.83 -4.49
C LEU A 44 -3.52 2.28 -3.06
N ASP A 45 -2.59 2.95 -2.39
CA ASP A 45 -2.78 3.26 -0.98
C ASP A 45 -3.92 4.27 -0.77
N PRO A 46 -4.01 5.38 -1.52
CA PRO A 46 -5.18 6.26 -1.43
C PRO A 46 -6.50 5.55 -1.78
N PHE A 47 -6.49 4.73 -2.84
CA PHE A 47 -7.67 4.01 -3.29
C PHE A 47 -8.15 2.98 -2.26
N VAL A 48 -7.24 2.14 -1.76
CA VAL A 48 -7.57 1.09 -0.80
C VAL A 48 -7.95 1.71 0.54
N THR A 49 -7.30 2.77 1.01
CA THR A 49 -7.77 3.48 2.22
C THR A 49 -9.21 3.94 2.07
N ALA A 50 -9.57 4.56 0.93
CA ALA A 50 -10.95 5.02 0.70
C ALA A 50 -11.93 3.84 0.73
N VAL A 51 -11.63 2.75 0.04
CA VAL A 51 -12.52 1.57 0.01
C VAL A 51 -12.59 0.87 1.38
N TYR A 52 -11.45 0.68 2.04
CA TYR A 52 -11.32 -0.10 3.26
C TYR A 52 -11.91 0.66 4.46
N ASP A 53 -11.57 1.94 4.61
CA ASP A 53 -11.98 2.72 5.78
C ASP A 53 -13.32 3.45 5.58
N TYR A 54 -13.70 3.88 4.37
CA TYR A 54 -14.94 4.68 4.21
C TYR A 54 -16.14 3.85 3.79
N PHE A 55 -15.96 2.77 3.02
CA PHE A 55 -17.10 2.05 2.44
C PHE A 55 -17.55 0.84 3.27
N GLN A 56 -16.85 0.55 4.37
CA GLN A 56 -17.23 -0.51 5.30
C GLN A 56 -18.12 0.02 6.43
N LYS A 57 -19.21 -0.70 6.73
CA LYS A 57 -20.09 -0.37 7.87
C LYS A 57 -19.55 -0.87 9.21
N GLN A 58 -18.92 -2.04 9.22
CA GLN A 58 -18.33 -2.62 10.43
C GLN A 58 -16.83 -2.74 10.21
N ARG A 59 -16.06 -1.99 11.01
CA ARG A 59 -14.61 -1.90 10.90
C ARG A 59 -13.97 -2.55 12.13
N THR A 60 -13.01 -3.44 11.90
CA THR A 60 -12.21 -4.04 12.96
C THR A 60 -10.83 -3.41 13.05
N THR A 61 -10.23 -3.10 11.89
CA THR A 61 -8.93 -2.45 11.74
C THR A 61 -9.02 -1.32 10.73
N SER A 62 -8.12 -0.35 10.83
CA SER A 62 -7.89 0.68 9.82
C SER A 62 -6.95 0.19 8.72
N TYR A 63 -7.02 0.83 7.56
CA TYR A 63 -6.05 0.58 6.51
C TYR A 63 -4.62 0.95 6.93
N LEU A 64 -4.41 1.98 7.75
CA LEU A 64 -3.08 2.29 8.28
C LEU A 64 -2.49 1.13 9.11
N GLU A 65 -3.29 0.50 9.96
CA GLU A 65 -2.87 -0.71 10.69
C GLU A 65 -2.52 -1.84 9.71
N LYS A 66 -3.33 -2.04 8.67
CA LYS A 66 -3.08 -3.07 7.65
C LYS A 66 -1.91 -2.75 6.73
N TRP A 67 -1.64 -1.49 6.45
CA TRP A 67 -0.47 -1.07 5.68
C TRP A 67 0.82 -1.37 6.45
N ASN A 68 0.84 -1.12 7.76
CA ASN A 68 1.98 -1.49 8.59
C ASN A 68 2.19 -3.01 8.60
N GLU A 69 1.14 -3.80 8.80
CA GLU A 69 1.20 -5.27 8.73
C GLU A 69 1.68 -5.77 7.36
N TRP A 70 0.96 -5.43 6.29
CA TRP A 70 1.19 -6.04 4.98
C TRP A 70 2.40 -5.47 4.23
N ILE A 71 2.63 -4.16 4.34
CA ILE A 71 3.63 -3.47 3.54
C ILE A 71 4.92 -3.28 4.33
N ALA A 72 4.85 -2.83 5.58
CA ALA A 72 6.05 -2.60 6.38
C ALA A 72 6.62 -3.90 6.96
N GLU A 73 5.80 -4.73 7.59
CA GLU A 73 6.27 -5.95 8.25
C GLU A 73 6.44 -7.09 7.23
N ASP A 74 5.37 -7.48 6.55
CA ASP A 74 5.39 -8.67 5.68
C ASP A 74 6.19 -8.44 4.39
N TRP A 75 5.93 -7.35 3.68
CA TRP A 75 6.58 -7.10 2.40
C TRP A 75 8.01 -6.56 2.56
N ALA A 76 8.19 -5.41 3.19
CA ALA A 76 9.51 -4.81 3.35
C ALA A 76 10.38 -5.59 4.35
N GLY A 77 9.84 -5.90 5.53
CA GLY A 77 10.55 -6.54 6.64
C GLY A 77 10.83 -8.03 6.45
N ALA A 78 10.00 -8.77 5.72
CA ALA A 78 10.18 -10.21 5.54
C ALA A 78 10.47 -10.63 4.09
N TYR A 79 9.72 -10.14 3.10
CA TYR A 79 9.90 -10.56 1.71
C TYR A 79 11.12 -9.91 1.05
N ILE A 80 11.25 -8.58 1.10
CA ILE A 80 12.36 -7.85 0.48
C ILE A 80 13.67 -8.01 1.27
N ALA A 81 13.60 -8.12 2.58
CA ALA A 81 14.76 -8.42 3.42
C ALA A 81 15.52 -9.69 2.99
N ARG A 82 14.84 -10.69 2.41
CA ARG A 82 15.50 -11.91 1.87
C ARG A 82 16.39 -11.65 0.66
N LEU A 83 16.24 -10.50 0.01
CA LEU A 83 17.04 -10.09 -1.14
C LEU A 83 18.22 -9.18 -0.75
N GLU A 84 18.31 -8.77 0.52
CA GLU A 84 19.42 -7.96 1.05
C GLU A 84 20.80 -8.59 0.82
N PRO A 85 21.01 -9.92 0.94
CA PRO A 85 22.31 -10.54 0.63
C PRO A 85 22.78 -10.33 -0.82
N PHE A 86 21.87 -9.98 -1.74
CA PHE A 86 22.18 -9.66 -3.12
C PHE A 86 22.33 -8.15 -3.38
N GLY A 87 22.28 -7.33 -2.32
CA GLY A 87 22.44 -5.88 -2.38
C GLY A 87 21.17 -5.09 -2.69
N LEU A 88 20.03 -5.74 -2.96
CA LEU A 88 18.75 -5.07 -3.17
C LEU A 88 18.23 -4.53 -1.82
N LYS A 89 17.81 -3.27 -1.81
CA LYS A 89 17.35 -2.56 -0.61
C LYS A 89 15.86 -2.27 -0.69
N VAL A 90 15.26 -2.07 0.49
CA VAL A 90 13.91 -1.47 0.60
C VAL A 90 13.87 -0.17 -0.20
N PRO A 91 12.76 0.13 -0.91
CA PRO A 91 12.69 1.29 -1.78
C PRO A 91 13.05 2.59 -1.09
N ARG A 92 13.81 3.45 -1.78
CA ARG A 92 14.30 4.72 -1.21
C ARG A 92 13.20 5.59 -0.59
N TRP A 93 12.00 5.60 -1.14
CA TRP A 93 10.88 6.44 -0.69
C TRP A 93 9.91 5.75 0.27
N PHE A 94 10.28 4.59 0.81
CA PHE A 94 9.43 3.82 1.71
C PHE A 94 8.94 4.63 2.92
N GLU A 95 9.84 5.35 3.57
CA GLU A 95 9.49 6.18 4.74
C GLU A 95 8.54 7.33 4.39
N LEU A 96 8.73 7.93 3.23
CA LEU A 96 7.81 8.96 2.73
C LEU A 96 6.44 8.37 2.41
N ALA A 97 6.39 7.16 1.84
CA ALA A 97 5.15 6.45 1.60
C ALA A 97 4.39 6.15 2.92
N ARG A 98 5.12 5.72 3.96
CA ARG A 98 4.57 5.50 5.31
C ARG A 98 4.01 6.77 5.94
N GLU A 99 4.64 7.91 5.74
CA GLU A 99 4.09 9.19 6.21
C GLU A 99 2.86 9.62 5.40
N ARG A 100 2.86 9.37 4.09
CA ARG A 100 1.74 9.74 3.21
C ARG A 100 0.50 8.91 3.45
N VAL A 101 0.63 7.61 3.74
CA VAL A 101 -0.54 6.72 3.89
C VAL A 101 -1.44 7.12 5.06
N LYS A 102 -0.91 7.84 6.05
CA LYS A 102 -1.68 8.42 7.15
C LYS A 102 -2.82 9.33 6.68
N TRP A 103 -2.67 10.00 5.53
CA TRP A 103 -3.61 11.06 5.10
C TRP A 103 -4.05 10.98 3.64
N ALA A 104 -3.24 10.41 2.76
CA ALA A 104 -3.49 10.45 1.32
C ALA A 104 -4.82 9.77 0.94
N GLY A 105 -5.19 8.71 1.65
CA GLY A 105 -6.46 8.03 1.51
C GLY A 105 -7.67 8.86 1.92
N HIS A 106 -7.56 9.62 3.01
CA HIS A 106 -8.61 10.53 3.46
C HIS A 106 -8.84 11.66 2.46
N THR A 107 -7.76 12.23 1.90
CA THR A 107 -7.88 13.19 0.77
C THR A 107 -8.52 12.55 -0.46
N GLY A 108 -8.16 11.30 -0.79
CA GLY A 108 -8.79 10.54 -1.86
C GLY A 108 -10.29 10.33 -1.64
N ALA A 109 -10.71 10.02 -0.41
CA ALA A 109 -12.10 9.91 -0.04
C ALA A 109 -12.85 11.24 -0.20
N MET A 110 -12.29 12.36 0.28
CA MET A 110 -12.91 13.68 0.08
C MET A 110 -13.21 13.97 -1.39
N ILE A 111 -12.27 13.65 -2.28
CA ILE A 111 -12.47 13.79 -3.73
C ILE A 111 -13.58 12.85 -4.20
N ALA A 112 -13.56 11.58 -3.81
CA ALA A 112 -14.59 10.60 -4.20
C ALA A 112 -16.01 11.04 -3.77
N PHE A 113 -16.17 11.53 -2.54
CA PHE A 113 -17.44 12.08 -2.04
C PHE A 113 -17.86 13.33 -2.81
N ALA A 114 -16.94 14.26 -3.08
CA ALA A 114 -17.24 15.47 -3.85
C ALA A 114 -17.59 15.18 -5.32
N SER A 115 -16.97 14.17 -5.92
CA SER A 115 -17.19 13.75 -7.30
C SER A 115 -18.22 12.63 -7.48
N TRP A 116 -19.05 12.36 -6.47
CA TRP A 116 -20.04 11.28 -6.50
C TRP A 116 -20.91 11.21 -7.77
N PRO A 117 -21.32 12.32 -8.43
CA PRO A 117 -22.13 12.23 -9.65
C PRO A 117 -21.38 11.62 -10.85
N LEU A 118 -20.05 11.52 -10.79
CA LEU A 118 -19.20 10.96 -11.84
C LEU A 118 -18.93 9.45 -11.65
N HIS A 119 -19.42 8.85 -10.56
CA HIS A 119 -19.13 7.47 -10.21
C HIS A 119 -20.28 6.53 -10.57
N PHE A 120 -19.95 5.27 -10.83
CA PHE A 120 -20.92 4.20 -11.12
C PHE A 120 -21.21 3.33 -9.88
N TRP A 121 -20.76 3.75 -8.70
CA TRP A 121 -21.00 3.10 -7.41
C TRP A 121 -21.60 4.08 -6.40
N ARG A 122 -22.12 3.55 -5.29
CA ARG A 122 -22.70 4.34 -4.19
C ARG A 122 -21.90 4.10 -2.92
N PHE A 123 -21.88 5.11 -2.06
CA PHE A 123 -21.38 5.04 -0.69
C PHE A 123 -22.32 5.87 0.19
N ASP A 124 -22.43 5.48 1.45
CA ASP A 124 -23.24 6.18 2.43
C ASP A 124 -22.48 7.40 2.97
N PRO A 125 -23.19 8.48 3.37
CA PRO A 125 -22.57 9.57 4.11
C PRO A 125 -22.06 9.06 5.46
N LEU A 126 -20.98 9.70 5.95
CA LEU A 126 -20.44 9.38 7.27
C LEU A 126 -21.41 9.78 8.38
N THR A 127 -21.47 8.95 9.40
CA THR A 127 -22.24 9.13 10.63
C THR A 127 -21.35 9.55 11.78
N ASP A 128 -21.92 10.04 12.89
CA ASP A 128 -21.14 10.42 14.08
C ASP A 128 -20.27 9.26 14.60
N GLN A 129 -20.75 8.01 14.52
CA GLN A 129 -19.97 6.82 14.90
C GLN A 129 -18.77 6.60 13.97
N ASP A 130 -18.90 6.92 12.69
CA ASP A 130 -17.78 6.86 11.76
C ASP A 130 -16.75 7.94 12.11
N MET A 131 -17.20 9.16 12.39
CA MET A 131 -16.30 10.27 12.77
C MET A 131 -15.51 9.95 14.05
N GLU A 132 -16.17 9.41 15.08
CA GLU A 132 -15.51 8.96 16.32
C GLU A 132 -14.48 7.86 16.07
N TRP A 133 -14.80 6.90 15.19
CA TRP A 133 -13.88 5.84 14.80
C TRP A 133 -12.66 6.39 14.06
N PHE A 134 -12.86 7.34 13.14
CA PHE A 134 -11.76 7.98 12.41
C PHE A 134 -10.85 8.75 13.36
N GLU A 135 -11.37 9.58 14.25
CA GLU A 135 -10.54 10.33 15.22
C GLU A 135 -9.77 9.37 16.16
N ASN A 136 -10.36 8.22 16.52
CA ASN A 136 -9.65 7.21 17.30
C ASN A 136 -8.47 6.57 16.54
N LYS A 137 -8.67 6.24 15.25
CA LYS A 137 -7.66 5.54 14.43
C LYS A 137 -6.65 6.48 13.79
N TYR A 138 -7.04 7.73 13.56
CA TYR A 138 -6.29 8.78 12.92
C TYR A 138 -6.47 10.09 13.70
N PRO A 139 -5.78 10.28 14.84
CA PRO A 139 -5.95 11.49 15.64
C PRO A 139 -5.66 12.76 14.84
N GLY A 140 -6.63 13.69 14.81
CA GLY A 140 -6.60 14.90 13.99
C GLY A 140 -7.28 14.77 12.62
N TRP A 141 -8.12 13.75 12.45
CA TRP A 141 -8.93 13.54 11.25
C TRP A 141 -10.14 14.47 11.20
#